data_AF-A0A126Z7Q9-F1
#
_entry.id   AF-A0A126Z7Q9-F1
#
_cell.length_a   1.000
_cell.length_b   1.000
_cell.length_c   1.000
_cell.angle_alpha   90.00
_cell.angle_beta   90.00
_cell.angle_gamma   90.00
#
_symmetry.space_group_name_H-M   'P 1'
#
loop_
_entity.id
_entity.type
_entity.pdbx_description
1 polymer ?
#
loop_
_entity_poly.entity_id
_entity_poly.type
_entity_poly.pdbx_seq_one_letter_code
_entity_poly.pdbx_strand_id
1 'polypeptide(L)'
;MSLIDLPTAKAHLRLESDYPDDQVQGKLDAAEKAAAQFINRRVFVDAASLSAAILAVPASLTAAGAAYADAITAADAIEDHGARCAARDYACEAYRQARTAAWETYAGISKEDVERWPLFEAGALLILGHLFENRQDVVTGVTATQMPNGSGYVLFPLRAGLGV
;
A
#
# COMPACT_ATOMS: atom_id res chain seq x y z
N MET A 1 12.67 4.90 -2.03
CA MET A 1 12.77 5.11 -3.49
C MET A 1 11.38 4.93 -4.04
N SER A 2 10.92 5.88 -4.84
CA SER A 2 9.64 5.76 -5.54
C SER A 2 9.73 4.71 -6.64
N LEU A 3 8.61 4.03 -6.89
CA LEU A 3 8.47 3.02 -7.93
C LEU A 3 8.38 3.66 -9.33
N ILE A 4 7.77 4.84 -9.38
CA ILE A 4 7.68 5.71 -10.55
C ILE A 4 8.80 6.73 -10.46
N ASP A 5 9.44 7.01 -11.60
CA ASP A 5 10.52 7.97 -11.69
C ASP A 5 10.00 9.42 -11.65
N LEU A 6 10.75 10.29 -10.98
CA LEU A 6 10.39 11.71 -10.85
C LEU A 6 10.20 12.42 -12.20
N PRO A 7 11.00 12.18 -13.26
CA PRO A 7 10.76 12.76 -14.57
C PRO A 7 9.38 12.40 -15.14
N THR A 8 8.95 11.14 -15.05
CA THR A 8 7.60 10.72 -15.48
C THR A 8 6.51 11.39 -14.65
N ALA A 9 6.69 11.45 -13.32
CA ALA A 9 5.76 12.13 -12.43
C ALA A 9 5.61 13.63 -12.77
N LYS A 10 6.72 14.33 -13.01
CA LYS A 10 6.73 15.75 -13.44
C LYS A 10 6.08 15.93 -14.81
N ALA A 11 6.39 15.06 -15.77
CA ALA A 11 5.79 15.09 -17.09
C ALA A 11 4.26 14.91 -17.03
N HIS A 12 3.77 14.01 -16.18
CA HIS A 12 2.34 13.84 -15.93
C HIS A 12 1.68 15.11 -15.38
N LEU A 13 2.34 15.76 -14.41
CA LEU A 13 1.90 17.03 -13.82
C LEU A 13 2.12 18.25 -14.73
N ARG A 14 2.70 18.07 -15.93
CA ARG A 14 3.06 19.14 -16.87
C ARG A 14 4.00 20.17 -16.25
N LEU A 15 4.90 19.71 -15.39
CA LEU A 15 5.94 20.52 -14.76
C LEU A 15 7.22 20.47 -15.59
N GLU A 16 7.96 21.57 -15.56
CA GLU A 16 9.30 21.62 -16.16
C GLU A 16 10.28 20.73 -15.39
N SER A 17 11.33 20.29 -16.09
CA SER A 17 12.33 19.37 -15.51
C SER A 17 13.07 19.92 -14.29
N ASP A 18 13.21 21.24 -14.19
CA ASP A 18 13.87 21.98 -13.11
C ASP A 18 12.97 22.25 -11.89
N TYR A 19 11.68 21.87 -11.96
CA TYR A 19 10.77 22.03 -10.84
C TYR A 19 11.30 21.31 -9.60
N PRO A 20 11.21 21.89 -8.38
CA PRO A 20 11.80 21.30 -7.19
C PRO A 20 11.27 19.89 -6.89
N ASP A 21 12.17 18.91 -6.77
CA ASP A 21 11.83 17.50 -6.55
C ASP A 21 11.13 17.28 -5.20
N ASP A 22 11.51 18.04 -4.17
CA ASP A 22 10.96 17.97 -2.81
C ASP A 22 9.44 18.24 -2.78
N GLN A 23 8.95 19.08 -3.70
CA GLN A 23 7.53 19.44 -3.80
C GLN A 23 6.67 18.34 -4.45
N VAL A 24 7.29 17.41 -5.18
CA VAL A 24 6.61 16.30 -5.88
C VAL A 24 6.81 14.98 -5.15
N GLN A 25 8.02 14.72 -4.66
CA GLN A 25 8.44 13.46 -4.06
C GLN A 25 7.50 12.98 -2.95
N GLY A 26 7.14 13.85 -2.00
CA GLY A 26 6.25 13.48 -0.89
C GLY A 26 4.84 13.09 -1.35
N LYS A 27 4.32 13.73 -2.39
CA LYS A 27 3.00 13.42 -2.97
C LYS A 27 3.06 12.15 -3.81
N LEU A 28 4.17 11.93 -4.52
CA LEU A 28 4.41 10.72 -5.29
C LEU A 28 4.45 9.50 -4.37
N ASP A 29 5.22 9.57 -3.29
CA ASP A 29 5.30 8.50 -2.29
C ASP A 29 3.94 8.22 -1.64
N ALA A 30 3.13 9.26 -1.39
CA ALA A 30 1.78 9.10 -0.87
C ALA A 30 0.84 8.46 -1.91
N ALA A 31 0.93 8.87 -3.18
CA ALA A 31 0.11 8.34 -4.26
C ALA A 31 0.40 6.86 -4.53
N GLU A 32 1.67 6.45 -4.55
CA GLU A 32 2.08 5.06 -4.69
C GLU A 32 1.58 4.20 -3.52
N LYS A 33 1.71 4.70 -2.29
CA LYS A 33 1.20 4.01 -1.10
C LYS A 33 -0.32 3.87 -1.13
N ALA A 34 -1.04 4.92 -1.51
CA ALA A 34 -2.50 4.89 -1.62
C ALA A 34 -2.95 3.90 -2.70
N ALA A 35 -2.28 3.88 -3.85
CA ALA A 35 -2.55 2.91 -4.92
C ALA A 35 -2.28 1.47 -4.45
N ALA A 36 -1.13 1.21 -3.81
CA ALA A 36 -0.75 -0.11 -3.29
C ALA A 36 -1.73 -0.62 -2.23
N GLN A 37 -2.14 0.26 -1.30
CA GLN A 37 -3.17 -0.06 -0.30
C GLN A 37 -4.53 -0.35 -0.95
N PHE A 38 -4.91 0.43 -1.96
CA PHE A 38 -6.18 0.22 -2.66
C PHE A 38 -6.22 -1.15 -3.34
N ILE A 39 -5.14 -1.60 -3.97
CA ILE A 39 -5.07 -2.90 -4.66
C ILE A 39 -4.85 -4.07 -3.69
N ASN A 40 -4.49 -3.79 -2.43
CA ASN A 40 -4.21 -4.79 -1.41
C ASN A 40 -3.08 -5.77 -1.83
N ARG A 41 -2.02 -5.20 -2.44
CA ARG A 41 -0.85 -5.92 -2.95
C ARG A 41 0.40 -5.09 -2.70
N ARG A 42 1.54 -5.79 -2.54
CA ARG A 42 2.85 -5.14 -2.57
C ARG A 42 3.35 -4.96 -4.00
N VAL A 43 4.03 -3.84 -4.24
CA VAL A 43 4.59 -3.49 -5.53
C VAL A 43 6.11 -3.43 -5.41
N PHE A 44 6.79 -4.07 -6.36
CA PHE A 44 8.24 -4.24 -6.37
C PHE A 44 8.86 -3.61 -7.60
N VAL A 45 10.11 -3.15 -7.46
CA VAL A 45 10.88 -2.52 -8.55
C VAL A 45 11.20 -3.52 -9.67
N ASP A 46 11.48 -4.77 -9.30
CA ASP A 46 11.95 -5.81 -10.21
C ASP A 46 11.48 -7.21 -9.75
N ALA A 47 11.55 -8.19 -10.65
CA ALA A 47 11.10 -9.55 -10.38
C ALA A 47 11.98 -10.29 -9.35
N ALA A 48 13.27 -9.95 -9.26
CA ALA A 48 14.17 -10.57 -8.28
C ALA A 48 13.78 -10.14 -6.85
N SER A 49 13.47 -8.86 -6.64
CA SER A 49 12.97 -8.33 -5.37
C SER A 49 11.65 -9.00 -4.95
N LEU A 50 10.72 -9.22 -5.89
CA LEU A 50 9.48 -9.95 -5.61
C LEU A 50 9.76 -11.40 -5.19
N SER A 51 10.58 -12.12 -5.95
CA SER A 51 10.90 -13.52 -5.64
C SER A 51 11.63 -13.68 -4.29
N ALA A 52 12.55 -12.78 -3.97
CA ALA A 52 13.24 -12.73 -2.68
C ALA A 52 12.24 -12.46 -1.53
N ALA A 53 11.30 -11.55 -1.73
CA ALA A 53 10.26 -11.27 -0.74
C ALA A 53 9.35 -12.48 -0.52
N ILE A 54 8.94 -13.18 -1.58
CA ILE A 54 8.14 -14.42 -1.49
C ILE A 54 8.90 -15.50 -0.73
N LEU A 55 10.19 -15.70 -1.01
CA LEU A 55 11.03 -16.67 -0.30
C LEU A 55 11.19 -16.35 1.20
N ALA A 56 11.10 -15.07 1.58
CA ALA A 56 11.15 -14.63 2.98
C ALA A 56 9.81 -14.80 3.73
N VAL A 57 8.68 -14.96 3.03
CA VAL A 57 7.34 -15.07 3.65
C VAL A 57 7.24 -16.22 4.67
N PRO A 58 7.72 -17.44 4.39
CA PRO A 58 7.63 -18.51 5.38
C PRO A 58 8.35 -18.19 6.69
N ALA A 59 9.54 -17.58 6.61
CA ALA A 59 10.31 -17.19 7.78
C ALA A 59 9.65 -16.05 8.57
N SER A 60 9.00 -15.10 7.89
CA SER A 60 8.25 -14.04 8.57
C SER A 60 6.99 -14.57 9.26
N LEU A 61 6.30 -15.55 8.66
CA LEU A 61 5.14 -16.20 9.27
C LEU A 61 5.51 -17.06 10.48
N THR A 62 6.63 -17.78 10.45
CA THR A 62 7.09 -18.55 11.62
C THR A 62 7.51 -17.62 12.75
N ALA A 63 8.21 -16.52 12.45
CA ALA A 63 8.56 -15.49 13.44
C ALA A 63 7.31 -14.82 14.04
N ALA A 64 6.31 -14.48 13.22
CA ALA A 64 5.05 -13.93 13.69
C ALA A 64 4.25 -14.92 14.55
N GLY A 65 4.29 -16.21 14.21
CA GLY A 65 3.68 -17.27 15.02
C GLY A 65 4.35 -17.43 16.40
N ALA A 66 5.67 -17.35 16.46
CA ALA A 66 6.41 -17.36 17.72
C ALA A 66 6.07 -16.12 18.58
N ALA A 67 6.11 -14.92 17.98
CA ALA A 67 5.75 -13.68 18.67
C ALA A 67 4.30 -13.70 19.19
N TYR A 68 3.37 -14.32 18.43
CA TYR A 68 1.99 -14.52 18.88
C TYR A 68 1.93 -15.46 20.10
N ALA A 69 2.64 -16.58 20.08
CA ALA A 69 2.66 -17.51 21.22
C ALA A 69 3.25 -16.85 22.48
N ASP A 70 4.33 -16.08 22.34
CA ASP A 70 4.93 -15.30 23.42
C ASP A 70 3.96 -14.25 23.95
N ALA A 71 3.26 -13.54 23.06
CA ALA A 71 2.26 -12.53 23.43
C ALA A 71 1.05 -13.13 24.15
N ILE A 72 0.58 -14.31 23.76
CA ILE A 72 -0.49 -15.02 24.47
C ILE A 72 -0.03 -15.45 25.87
N THR A 73 1.19 -15.95 26.00
CA THR A 73 1.78 -16.31 27.30
C THR A 73 1.88 -15.10 28.22
N ALA A 74 2.31 -13.96 27.69
CA ALA A 74 2.37 -12.70 28.42
C ALA A 74 0.98 -12.16 28.79
N ALA A 75 0.00 -12.28 27.89
CA ALA A 75 -1.37 -11.88 28.16
C ALA A 75 -1.98 -12.73 29.28
N ASP A 76 -1.74 -14.04 29.28
CA ASP A 76 -2.28 -14.96 30.29
C ASP A 76 -1.74 -14.71 31.70
N ALA A 77 -0.55 -14.09 31.81
CA ALA A 77 0.02 -13.66 33.08
C ALA A 77 -0.64 -12.40 33.67
N ILE A 78 -1.46 -11.68 32.91
CA ILE A 78 -2.18 -10.49 33.39
C ILE A 78 -3.32 -10.94 34.31
N GLU A 79 -3.36 -10.42 35.54
CA GLU A 79 -4.39 -10.76 36.53
C GLU A 79 -5.77 -10.20 36.18
N ASP A 80 -5.83 -8.92 35.75
CA ASP A 80 -7.06 -8.26 35.37
C ASP A 80 -7.68 -8.91 34.11
N HIS A 81 -8.95 -9.28 34.19
CA HIS A 81 -9.64 -9.98 33.10
C HIS A 81 -9.78 -9.09 31.86
N GLY A 82 -10.10 -7.81 32.03
CA GLY A 82 -10.28 -6.87 30.92
C GLY A 82 -8.98 -6.67 30.15
N ALA A 83 -7.88 -6.41 30.86
CA ALA A 83 -6.56 -6.26 30.29
C ALA A 83 -6.04 -7.55 29.65
N ARG A 84 -6.33 -8.73 30.22
CA ARG A 84 -6.01 -10.04 29.61
C ARG A 84 -6.73 -10.23 28.27
N CYS A 85 -8.04 -9.97 28.21
CA CYS A 85 -8.80 -10.09 26.96
C CYS A 85 -8.27 -9.12 25.90
N ALA A 86 -8.07 -7.85 26.25
CA ALA A 86 -7.51 -6.85 25.34
C ALA A 86 -6.14 -7.26 24.81
N ALA A 87 -5.24 -7.75 25.67
CA ALA A 87 -3.90 -8.21 25.28
C ALA A 87 -3.95 -9.39 24.30
N ARG A 88 -4.86 -10.36 24.52
CA ARG A 88 -5.08 -11.47 23.57
C ARG A 88 -5.63 -11.00 22.24
N ASP A 89 -6.55 -10.04 22.25
CA ASP A 89 -7.10 -9.45 21.03
C ASP A 89 -6.03 -8.72 20.22
N TYR A 90 -5.16 -7.94 20.88
CA TYR A 90 -4.01 -7.31 20.25
C TYR A 90 -3.03 -8.33 19.66
N ALA A 91 -2.75 -9.44 20.37
CA ALA A 91 -1.92 -10.52 19.84
C ALA A 91 -2.54 -11.16 18.59
N CYS A 92 -3.85 -11.44 18.61
CA CYS A 92 -4.57 -11.98 17.47
C CYS A 92 -4.49 -11.03 16.27
N GLU A 93 -4.67 -9.74 16.49
CA GLU A 93 -4.64 -8.73 15.43
C GLU A 93 -3.25 -8.58 14.82
N ALA A 94 -2.20 -8.58 15.63
CA ALA A 94 -0.82 -8.57 15.14
C ALA A 94 -0.53 -9.79 14.24
N TYR A 95 -1.00 -10.98 14.62
CA TYR A 95 -0.85 -12.18 13.80
C TYR A 95 -1.68 -12.13 12.51
N ARG A 96 -2.89 -11.59 12.55
CA ARG A 96 -3.72 -11.35 11.36
C ARG A 96 -3.04 -10.40 10.39
N GLN A 97 -2.50 -9.28 10.88
CA GLN A 97 -1.75 -8.32 10.06
C GLN A 97 -0.54 -8.97 9.39
N ALA A 98 0.20 -9.81 10.12
CA ALA A 98 1.32 -10.57 9.54
C ALA A 98 0.87 -11.52 8.42
N ARG A 99 -0.27 -12.21 8.61
CA ARG A 99 -0.86 -13.08 7.57
C ARG A 99 -1.34 -12.31 6.36
N THR A 100 -1.98 -11.16 6.56
CA THR A 100 -2.40 -10.27 5.46
C THR A 100 -1.18 -9.78 4.68
N ALA A 101 -0.14 -9.30 5.36
CA ALA A 101 1.10 -8.85 4.71
C ALA A 101 1.80 -9.99 3.93
N ALA A 102 1.74 -11.22 4.43
CA ALA A 102 2.23 -12.40 3.71
C ALA A 102 1.43 -12.64 2.42
N TRP A 103 0.10 -12.55 2.48
CA TRP A 103 -0.76 -12.67 1.31
C TRP A 103 -0.53 -11.55 0.29
N GLU A 104 -0.42 -10.30 0.74
CA GLU A 104 -0.10 -9.15 -0.10
C GLU A 104 1.25 -9.28 -0.81
N THR A 105 2.23 -9.91 -0.15
CA THR A 105 3.57 -10.19 -0.71
C THR A 105 3.48 -11.28 -1.77
N TYR A 106 2.73 -12.36 -1.51
CA TYR A 106 2.52 -13.44 -2.46
C TYR A 106 1.74 -13.00 -3.71
N ALA A 107 0.72 -12.16 -3.53
CA ALA A 107 -0.07 -11.57 -4.61
C ALA A 107 0.60 -10.33 -5.22
N GLY A 108 1.87 -10.05 -4.90
CA GLY A 108 2.58 -8.85 -5.31
C GLY A 108 2.72 -8.70 -6.83
N ILE A 109 3.01 -7.49 -7.27
CA ILE A 109 3.30 -7.15 -8.67
C ILE A 109 4.68 -6.51 -8.78
N SER A 110 5.34 -6.70 -9.91
CA SER A 110 6.62 -6.08 -10.25
C SER A 110 6.45 -5.10 -11.41
N LYS A 111 7.44 -4.21 -11.62
CA LYS A 111 7.47 -3.33 -12.79
C LYS A 111 7.56 -4.07 -14.13
N GLU A 112 8.14 -5.26 -14.11
CA GLU A 112 8.31 -6.11 -15.28
C GLU A 112 6.98 -6.77 -15.73
N ASP A 113 5.94 -6.76 -14.87
CA ASP A 113 4.62 -7.29 -15.22
C ASP A 113 3.91 -6.39 -16.25
N VAL A 114 4.10 -6.71 -17.54
CA VAL A 114 3.63 -5.91 -18.69
C VAL A 114 2.13 -5.60 -18.64
N GLU A 115 1.30 -6.50 -18.12
CA GLU A 115 -0.15 -6.32 -18.08
C GLU A 115 -0.64 -5.50 -16.88
N ARG A 116 0.02 -5.64 -15.73
CA ARG A 116 -0.46 -5.07 -14.45
C ARG A 116 0.19 -3.74 -14.13
N TRP A 117 1.46 -3.59 -14.47
CA TRP A 117 2.24 -2.40 -14.17
C TRP A 117 1.64 -1.12 -14.77
N PRO A 118 1.23 -1.06 -16.06
CA PRO A 118 0.69 0.18 -16.63
C PRO A 118 -0.60 0.64 -15.95
N LEU A 119 -1.43 -0.30 -15.47
CA LEU A 119 -2.65 0.02 -14.72
C LEU A 119 -2.31 0.62 -13.34
N PHE A 120 -1.31 0.06 -12.66
CA PHE A 120 -0.84 0.59 -11.39
C PHE A 120 -0.26 2.00 -11.57
N GLU A 121 0.64 2.17 -12.55
CA GLU A 121 1.29 3.44 -12.85
C GLU A 121 0.26 4.52 -13.19
N ALA A 122 -0.68 4.24 -14.09
CA ALA A 122 -1.74 5.18 -14.44
C ALA A 122 -2.62 5.54 -13.24
N GLY A 123 -3.00 4.57 -12.41
CA GLY A 123 -3.80 4.81 -11.21
C GLY A 123 -3.08 5.67 -10.17
N ALA A 124 -1.79 5.40 -9.93
CA ALA A 124 -0.95 6.18 -9.03
C ALA A 124 -0.73 7.61 -9.54
N LEU A 125 -0.49 7.80 -10.84
CA LEU A 125 -0.35 9.13 -11.45
C LEU A 125 -1.63 9.96 -11.33
N LEU A 126 -2.81 9.34 -11.52
CA LEU A 126 -4.09 10.03 -11.31
C LEU A 126 -4.28 10.47 -9.84
N ILE A 127 -3.85 9.66 -8.87
CA ILE A 127 -3.86 10.03 -7.45
C ILE A 127 -2.86 11.16 -7.20
N LEU A 128 -1.67 11.11 -7.80
CA LEU A 128 -0.66 12.16 -7.71
C LEU A 128 -1.20 13.50 -8.21
N GLY A 129 -1.82 13.53 -9.39
CA GLY A 129 -2.44 14.73 -9.93
C GLY A 129 -3.46 15.35 -8.97
N HIS A 130 -4.30 14.50 -8.37
CA HIS A 130 -5.27 14.94 -7.38
C HIS A 130 -4.60 15.54 -6.13
N LEU A 131 -3.59 14.87 -5.56
CA LEU A 131 -2.83 15.37 -4.39
C LEU A 131 -2.00 16.62 -4.69
N PHE A 132 -1.61 16.82 -5.94
CA PHE A 132 -0.82 17.97 -6.34
C PHE A 132 -1.66 19.25 -6.44
N GLU A 133 -2.82 19.15 -7.11
CA GLU A 133 -3.76 20.25 -7.32
C GLU A 133 -4.54 20.60 -6.04
N ASN A 134 -5.04 19.59 -5.32
CA ASN A 134 -5.88 19.79 -4.15
C ASN A 134 -5.05 19.76 -2.87
N ARG A 135 -4.78 20.94 -2.30
CA ARG A 135 -4.03 21.11 -1.03
C ARG A 135 -4.91 21.15 0.21
N GLN A 136 -6.22 21.03 0.03
CA GLN A 136 -7.22 21.09 1.09
C GLN A 136 -8.14 19.88 0.94
N ASP A 137 -8.59 19.36 2.08
CA ASP A 137 -9.51 18.20 2.12
C ASP A 137 -10.93 18.60 1.70
N VAL A 138 -11.32 19.86 1.92
CA VAL A 138 -12.63 20.40 1.55
C VAL A 138 -12.45 21.71 0.80
N VAL A 139 -12.81 21.71 -0.49
CA VAL A 139 -12.94 22.94 -1.28
C VAL A 139 -14.32 23.53 -1.04
N THR A 140 -14.38 24.75 -0.51
CA THR A 140 -15.64 25.46 -0.30
C THR A 140 -16.00 26.28 -1.54
N GLY A 141 -17.26 26.22 -1.99
CA GLY A 141 -17.77 27.07 -3.08
C GLY A 141 -17.62 26.53 -4.51
N VAL A 142 -17.17 25.29 -4.70
CA VAL A 142 -17.09 24.62 -6.02
C VAL A 142 -17.72 23.23 -5.95
N THR A 143 -18.48 22.82 -6.96
CA THR A 143 -18.93 21.42 -7.10
C THR A 143 -17.79 20.58 -7.67
N ALA A 144 -17.20 19.72 -6.84
CA ALA A 144 -16.25 18.71 -7.30
C ALA A 144 -17.03 17.45 -7.74
N THR A 145 -16.89 17.05 -9.00
CA THR A 145 -17.53 15.84 -9.54
C THR A 145 -16.46 14.81 -9.88
N GLN A 146 -16.59 13.61 -9.31
CA GLN A 146 -15.68 12.51 -9.64
C GLN A 146 -15.89 12.05 -11.08
N MET A 147 -14.79 11.82 -11.81
CA MET A 147 -14.88 11.25 -13.16
C MET A 147 -15.33 9.77 -13.10
N PRO A 148 -16.20 9.32 -14.03
CA PRO A 148 -16.64 7.92 -14.08
C PRO A 148 -15.50 6.89 -14.17
N ASN A 149 -14.46 7.19 -14.97
CA ASN A 149 -13.28 6.34 -15.14
C ASN A 149 -12.06 6.94 -14.41
N GLY A 150 -12.13 7.06 -13.09
CA GLY A 150 -11.05 7.60 -12.25
C GLY A 150 -9.98 6.59 -11.85
N SER A 151 -9.07 6.99 -10.96
CA SER A 151 -7.98 6.13 -10.45
C SER A 151 -8.48 4.78 -9.91
N GLY A 152 -9.60 4.78 -9.19
CA GLY A 152 -10.22 3.57 -8.67
C GLY A 152 -10.67 2.59 -9.77
N TYR A 153 -11.17 3.08 -10.91
CA TYR A 153 -11.60 2.24 -12.03
C TYR A 153 -10.41 1.48 -12.64
N VAL A 154 -9.26 2.17 -12.80
CA VAL A 154 -8.04 1.59 -13.37
C VAL A 154 -7.38 0.61 -12.40
N LEU A 155 -7.43 0.89 -11.10
CA LEU A 155 -6.82 0.05 -10.06
C LEU A 155 -7.69 -1.15 -9.66
N PHE A 156 -9.01 -1.09 -9.86
CA PHE A 156 -9.94 -2.14 -9.40
C PHE A 156 -9.61 -3.55 -9.91
N PRO A 157 -9.25 -3.76 -11.20
CA PRO A 157 -8.88 -5.09 -11.70
C PRO A 157 -7.66 -5.70 -11.01
N LEU A 158 -6.80 -4.87 -10.41
CA LEU A 158 -5.61 -5.32 -9.70
C LEU A 158 -5.90 -5.73 -8.25
N ARG A 159 -7.11 -5.50 -7.72
CA ARG A 159 -7.41 -5.84 -6.33
C ARG A 159 -7.24 -7.34 -6.03
N ALA A 160 -6.54 -7.65 -4.94
CA ALA A 160 -6.49 -8.98 -4.37
C ALA A 160 -7.36 -9.06 -3.10
N GLY A 161 -7.95 -10.24 -2.84
CA GLY A 161 -8.72 -10.46 -1.62
C GLY A 161 -10.07 -9.71 -1.58
N LEU A 162 -10.73 -9.57 -2.73
CA LEU A 162 -12.16 -9.27 -2.79
C LEU A 162 -12.90 -10.47 -2.20
N GLY A 163 -13.01 -10.52 -0.87
CA GLY A 163 -13.73 -11.57 -0.17
C GLY A 163 -15.12 -11.75 -0.80
N VAL A 164 -15.55 -13.01 -0.93
CA VAL A 164 -16.98 -13.32 -0.98
C VAL A 164 -17.55 -13.25 0.42
#